data_AF-A0A938W623-F1
#
_entry.id   AF-A0A938W623-F1
#
_cell.length_a   1.000
_cell.length_b   1.000
_cell.length_c   1.000
_cell.angle_alpha   90.00
_cell.angle_beta   90.00
_cell.angle_gamma   90.00
#
_symmetry.space_group_name_H-M   'P 1'
#
loop_
_entity.id
_entity.type
_entity.pdbx_description
1 polymer ?
#
loop_
_entity_poly.entity_id
_entity_poly.type
_entity_poly.pdbx_seq_one_letter_code
_entity_poly.pdbx_strand_id
1 'polypeptide(L)'
;MRTANDDCVAIPLKEFLLTEQRCPPEWRPFNLYLCRDDAVVFYVGQSYVAFDRVWQHILDGFKGRSMLGRFILCNWPAALRFTIELRDARSAEFANVGHDLNAAERALIEQYAPCFNDALNPRPSPLPARYVAPGPTIRCSRSLGKLISEARHAVQADRRKAWRAEL
;
A
#
# COMPACT_ATOMS: atom_id res chain seq x y z
N MET A 1 -0.18 -20.31 -20.06
CA MET A 1 -1.40 -20.55 -19.26
C MET A 1 -1.06 -20.13 -17.83
N ARG A 2 -1.64 -19.02 -17.37
CA ARG A 2 -1.30 -18.34 -16.11
C ARG A 2 -2.39 -18.65 -15.08
N THR A 3 -2.10 -19.38 -14.02
CA THR A 3 -3.05 -19.67 -12.94
C THR A 3 -2.37 -19.72 -11.58
N ALA A 4 -2.32 -18.57 -10.90
CA ALA A 4 -2.72 -18.35 -9.51
C ALA A 4 -2.65 -16.83 -9.25
N ASN A 5 -3.76 -16.10 -9.49
CA ASN A 5 -3.87 -14.67 -9.21
C ASN A 5 -2.75 -13.76 -9.78
N ASP A 6 -2.26 -14.04 -11.01
CA ASP A 6 -1.15 -13.30 -11.67
C ASP A 6 -1.40 -11.81 -11.92
N ASP A 7 -2.58 -11.33 -11.58
CA ASP A 7 -3.09 -10.00 -11.87
C ASP A 7 -3.12 -9.08 -10.63
N CYS A 8 -2.87 -9.63 -9.44
CA CYS A 8 -2.86 -8.89 -8.17
C CYS A 8 -1.87 -9.49 -7.17
N VAL A 9 -1.16 -8.61 -6.46
CA VAL A 9 -0.32 -8.98 -5.31
C VAL A 9 -0.73 -8.15 -4.11
N ALA A 10 -1.04 -8.80 -3.00
CA ALA A 10 -1.33 -8.16 -1.72
C ALA A 10 -0.30 -8.60 -0.68
N ILE A 11 0.49 -7.66 -0.18
CA ILE A 11 1.53 -7.94 0.82
C ILE A 11 1.50 -6.93 1.97
N PRO A 12 1.82 -7.36 3.20
CA PRO A 12 2.02 -6.44 4.31
C PRO A 12 3.11 -5.41 3.99
N LEU A 13 2.94 -4.15 4.42
CA LEU A 13 3.91 -3.07 4.22
C LEU A 13 5.28 -3.45 4.76
N LYS A 14 5.33 -4.15 5.90
CA LYS A 14 6.59 -4.66 6.47
C LYS A 14 7.33 -5.60 5.52
N GLU A 15 6.63 -6.39 4.71
CA GLU A 15 7.24 -7.28 3.71
C GLU A 15 7.58 -6.51 2.44
N PHE A 16 6.71 -5.59 2.00
CA PHE A 16 7.00 -4.67 0.90
C PHE A 16 8.32 -3.93 1.12
N LEU A 17 8.58 -3.43 2.34
CA LEU A 17 9.81 -2.72 2.69
C LEU A 17 11.08 -3.58 2.54
N LEU A 18 10.96 -4.92 2.68
CA LEU A 18 12.08 -5.84 2.54
C LEU A 18 12.42 -6.18 1.09
N THR A 19 11.66 -5.66 0.12
CA THR A 19 12.07 -5.67 -1.30
C THR A 19 13.18 -4.67 -1.59
N GLU A 20 13.51 -3.79 -0.63
CA GLU A 20 14.65 -2.87 -0.66
C GLU A 20 14.73 -2.03 -1.96
N GLN A 21 13.59 -1.47 -2.39
CA GLN A 21 13.45 -0.66 -3.61
C GLN A 21 13.75 -1.41 -4.92
N ARG A 22 13.79 -2.74 -4.90
CA ARG A 22 13.97 -3.57 -6.10
C ARG A 22 12.65 -4.20 -6.49
N CYS A 23 12.05 -3.69 -7.57
CA CYS A 23 10.80 -4.22 -8.10
C CYS A 23 11.03 -5.65 -8.61
N PRO A 24 10.33 -6.67 -8.06
CA PRO A 24 10.33 -8.01 -8.63
C PRO A 24 9.87 -7.96 -10.10
N PRO A 25 10.52 -8.69 -11.03
CA PRO A 25 10.18 -8.63 -12.45
C PRO A 25 8.69 -8.89 -12.74
N GLU A 26 8.08 -9.79 -11.99
CA GLU A 26 6.67 -10.17 -12.07
C GLU A 26 5.70 -9.06 -11.64
N TRP A 27 6.16 -8.06 -10.86
CA TRP A 27 5.33 -6.95 -10.40
C TRP A 27 5.42 -5.71 -11.30
N ARG A 28 6.36 -5.68 -12.25
CA ARG A 28 6.52 -4.57 -13.21
C ARG A 28 5.26 -4.26 -14.02
N PRO A 29 4.42 -5.24 -14.41
CA PRO A 29 3.19 -4.95 -15.15
C PRO A 29 2.12 -4.24 -14.30
N PHE A 30 2.20 -4.29 -12.97
CA PHE A 30 1.20 -3.67 -12.12
C PHE A 30 1.26 -2.16 -12.20
N ASN A 31 0.10 -1.57 -12.48
CA ASN A 31 -0.08 -0.15 -12.77
C ASN A 31 -1.11 0.53 -11.86
N LEU A 32 -1.73 -0.25 -10.96
CA LEU A 32 -2.63 0.22 -9.90
C LEU A 32 -2.06 -0.19 -8.54
N TYR A 33 -2.28 0.64 -7.52
CA TYR A 33 -1.95 0.31 -6.14
C TYR A 33 -3.01 0.77 -5.14
N LEU A 34 -3.12 0.03 -4.05
CA LEU A 34 -3.94 0.38 -2.90
C LEU A 34 -3.10 0.27 -1.62
N CYS A 35 -3.38 1.16 -0.66
CA CYS A 35 -2.90 1.02 0.70
C CYS A 35 -4.10 0.93 1.64
N ARG A 36 -4.17 -0.14 2.43
CA ARG A 36 -5.32 -0.43 3.29
C ARG A 36 -4.91 -1.12 4.58
N ASP A 37 -5.84 -1.26 5.51
CA ASP A 37 -5.78 -2.29 6.53
C ASP A 37 -6.82 -3.39 6.26
N ASP A 38 -7.17 -4.17 7.29
CA ASP A 38 -8.14 -5.27 7.18
C ASP A 38 -9.57 -4.78 6.88
N ALA A 39 -9.90 -3.51 7.16
CA ALA A 39 -11.27 -3.00 7.12
C ALA A 39 -11.47 -1.82 6.14
N VAL A 40 -10.44 -0.99 5.92
CA VAL A 40 -10.58 0.28 5.21
C VAL A 40 -9.44 0.49 4.22
N VAL A 41 -9.79 0.94 3.01
CA VAL A 41 -8.83 1.43 2.02
C VAL A 41 -8.51 2.89 2.32
N PHE A 42 -7.24 3.19 2.56
CA PHE A 42 -6.80 4.55 2.84
C PHE A 42 -6.59 5.34 1.55
N TYR A 43 -6.02 4.69 0.54
CA TYR A 43 -5.65 5.34 -0.71
C TYR A 43 -5.61 4.36 -1.88
N VAL A 44 -6.04 4.82 -3.04
CA VAL A 44 -5.91 4.17 -4.34
C VAL A 44 -5.15 5.11 -5.26
N GLY A 45 -4.26 4.57 -6.09
CA GLY A 45 -3.66 5.34 -7.16
C GLY A 45 -3.17 4.50 -8.31
N GLN A 46 -2.71 5.17 -9.36
CA GLN A 46 -2.08 4.54 -10.54
C GLN A 46 -0.65 5.02 -10.78
N SER A 47 0.11 4.24 -11.55
CA SER A 47 1.39 4.61 -12.15
C SER A 47 1.79 3.59 -13.22
N TYR A 48 2.73 3.91 -14.12
CA TYR A 48 3.25 2.90 -15.05
C TYR A 48 3.92 1.72 -14.35
N VAL A 49 4.53 1.96 -13.18
CA VAL A 49 5.05 0.92 -12.28
C VAL A 49 4.56 1.24 -10.87
N ALA A 50 3.48 0.59 -10.45
CA ALA A 50 2.83 0.85 -9.17
C ALA A 50 3.77 0.67 -7.98
N PHE A 51 4.66 -0.33 -8.04
CA PHE A 51 5.69 -0.58 -7.03
C PHE A 51 6.59 0.66 -6.78
N ASP A 52 7.13 1.24 -7.85
CA ASP A 52 8.02 2.40 -7.74
C ASP A 52 7.28 3.60 -7.14
N ARG A 53 5.99 3.74 -7.49
CA ARG A 53 5.15 4.81 -6.94
C ARG A 53 4.90 4.65 -5.44
N VAL A 54 4.66 3.44 -4.95
CA VAL A 54 4.53 3.17 -3.51
C VAL A 54 5.83 3.50 -2.78
N TRP A 55 6.99 3.13 -3.33
CA TRP A 55 8.29 3.52 -2.76
C TRP A 55 8.48 5.03 -2.75
N GLN A 56 8.12 5.72 -3.83
CA GLN A 56 8.17 7.17 -3.91
C GLN A 56 7.32 7.82 -2.81
N HIS A 57 6.11 7.30 -2.55
CA HIS A 57 5.27 7.78 -1.44
C HIS A 57 5.99 7.66 -0.09
N ILE A 58 6.61 6.53 0.20
CA ILE A 58 7.35 6.32 1.47
C ILE A 58 8.51 7.32 1.60
N LEU A 59 9.31 7.49 0.54
CA LEU A 59 10.45 8.41 0.51
C LEU A 59 10.02 9.87 0.66
N ASP A 60 8.98 10.27 -0.06
CA ASP A 60 8.44 11.63 0.00
C ASP A 60 7.62 11.90 1.26
N GLY A 61 7.21 10.85 1.96
CA GLY A 61 6.61 10.92 3.29
C GLY A 61 7.52 11.63 4.27
N PHE A 62 8.83 11.35 4.26
CA PHE A 62 9.81 12.03 5.11
C PHE A 62 9.86 13.54 4.84
N LYS A 63 9.75 13.91 3.56
CA LYS A 63 9.75 15.30 3.08
C LYS A 63 8.39 16.00 3.21
N GLY A 64 7.33 15.26 3.55
CA GLY A 64 5.96 15.79 3.63
C GLY A 64 5.34 16.08 2.28
N ARG A 65 5.87 15.50 1.21
CA ARG A 65 5.38 15.69 -0.17
C ARG A 65 4.40 14.60 -0.61
N SER A 66 4.19 13.61 0.25
CA SER A 66 3.19 12.57 0.04
C SER A 66 2.29 12.47 1.26
N MET A 67 0.99 12.66 1.05
CA MET A 67 -0.04 12.41 2.06
C MET A 67 0.03 10.95 2.54
N LEU A 68 0.02 9.97 1.62
CA LEU A 68 0.07 8.54 1.96
C LEU A 68 1.36 8.18 2.71
N GLY A 69 2.50 8.64 2.21
CA GLY A 69 3.79 8.47 2.89
C GLY A 69 3.79 9.06 4.29
N ARG A 70 3.30 10.30 4.44
CA ARG A 70 3.22 10.94 5.75
C ARG A 70 2.29 10.18 6.69
N PHE A 71 1.14 9.70 6.20
CA PHE A 71 0.20 8.90 6.97
C PHE A 71 0.85 7.61 7.51
N ILE A 72 1.60 6.88 6.67
CA ILE A 72 2.36 5.70 7.09
C ILE A 72 3.33 6.04 8.24
N LEU A 73 4.09 7.13 8.11
CA LEU A 73 5.10 7.52 9.12
C LEU A 73 4.47 8.03 10.43
N CYS A 74 3.32 8.70 10.37
CA CYS A 74 2.57 9.15 11.53
C CYS A 74 1.94 7.99 12.31
N ASN A 75 1.63 6.88 11.64
CA ASN A 75 0.97 5.71 12.24
C ASN A 75 1.94 4.57 12.52
N TRP A 76 3.24 4.81 12.49
CA TRP A 76 4.22 3.82 12.89
C TRP A 76 4.18 3.55 14.40
N PRO A 77 4.28 2.28 14.88
CA PRO A 77 4.49 1.04 14.13
C PRO A 77 3.20 0.34 13.64
N ALA A 78 2.01 0.86 13.92
CA ALA A 78 0.75 0.24 13.50
C ALA A 78 0.67 0.06 11.97
N ALA A 79 1.27 0.97 11.20
CA ALA A 79 1.36 0.90 9.75
C ALA A 79 2.08 -0.35 9.22
N LEU A 80 2.89 -1.06 10.03
CA LEU A 80 3.51 -2.34 9.63
C LEU A 80 2.47 -3.41 9.24
N ARG A 81 1.23 -3.27 9.71
CA ARG A 81 0.10 -4.15 9.39
C ARG A 81 -0.70 -3.70 8.18
N PHE A 82 -0.40 -2.53 7.61
CA PHE A 82 -1.06 -2.11 6.38
C PHE A 82 -0.70 -3.09 5.26
N THR A 83 -1.64 -3.28 4.34
CA THR A 83 -1.45 -4.08 3.14
C THR A 83 -1.27 -3.14 1.96
N ILE A 84 -0.22 -3.39 1.19
CA ILE A 84 -0.02 -2.82 -0.13
C ILE A 84 -0.56 -3.83 -1.14
N GLU A 85 -1.54 -3.42 -1.93
CA GLU A 85 -2.01 -4.19 -3.07
C GLU A 85 -1.51 -3.56 -4.36
N LEU A 86 -1.03 -4.37 -5.29
CA LEU A 86 -0.62 -4.00 -6.63
C LEU A 86 -1.48 -4.78 -7.62
N ARG A 87 -2.00 -4.11 -8.65
CA ARG A 87 -2.94 -4.71 -9.63
C ARG A 87 -2.59 -4.30 -11.06
N ASP A 88 -2.94 -5.14 -12.03
CA ASP A 88 -2.85 -4.81 -13.46
C ASP A 88 -4.23 -4.38 -13.98
N ALA A 89 -4.35 -3.17 -14.52
CA ALA A 89 -5.56 -2.69 -15.20
C ALA A 89 -6.00 -3.58 -16.38
N ARG A 90 -5.11 -4.42 -16.92
CA ARG A 90 -5.44 -5.39 -17.97
C ARG A 90 -6.04 -6.69 -17.45
N SER A 91 -6.18 -6.83 -16.14
CA SER A 91 -6.80 -8.00 -15.53
C SER A 91 -8.30 -8.06 -15.82
N ALA A 92 -8.87 -9.25 -15.68
CA ALA A 92 -10.27 -9.51 -15.98
C ALA A 92 -11.25 -8.65 -15.14
N GLU A 93 -10.85 -8.20 -13.95
CA GLU A 93 -11.70 -7.39 -13.08
C GLU A 93 -12.04 -6.02 -13.68
N PHE A 94 -11.20 -5.52 -14.60
CA PHE A 94 -11.38 -4.22 -15.27
C PHE A 94 -11.85 -4.35 -16.73
N ALA A 95 -12.31 -5.53 -17.14
CA ALA A 95 -12.84 -5.74 -18.49
C ALA A 95 -14.07 -4.86 -18.78
N ASN A 96 -14.91 -4.61 -17.77
CA ASN A 96 -16.10 -3.76 -17.88
C ASN A 96 -15.76 -2.28 -18.15
N VAL A 97 -14.56 -1.83 -17.79
CA VAL A 97 -14.05 -0.48 -18.07
C VAL A 97 -13.07 -0.46 -19.25
N GLY A 98 -13.05 -1.55 -20.05
CA GLY A 98 -12.23 -1.66 -21.25
C GLY A 98 -10.72 -1.71 -20.99
N HIS A 99 -10.30 -2.11 -19.80
CA HIS A 99 -8.90 -2.09 -19.34
C HIS A 99 -8.24 -0.70 -19.39
N ASP A 100 -9.03 0.38 -19.43
CA ASP A 100 -8.51 1.73 -19.34
C ASP A 100 -8.01 2.02 -17.92
N LEU A 101 -6.77 2.48 -17.81
CA LEU A 101 -6.12 2.67 -16.51
C LEU A 101 -6.80 3.73 -15.64
N ASN A 102 -7.26 4.84 -16.25
CA ASN A 102 -7.95 5.90 -15.53
C ASN A 102 -9.33 5.45 -15.08
N ALA A 103 -10.05 4.70 -15.92
CA ALA A 103 -11.35 4.15 -15.58
C ALA A 103 -11.23 3.05 -14.52
N ALA A 104 -10.18 2.23 -14.54
CA ALA A 104 -9.90 1.24 -13.52
C ALA A 104 -9.57 1.87 -12.16
N GLU A 105 -8.73 2.92 -12.12
CA GLU A 105 -8.49 3.70 -10.91
C GLU A 105 -9.80 4.29 -10.35
N ARG A 106 -10.62 4.88 -11.22
CA ARG A 106 -11.92 5.44 -10.83
C ARG A 106 -12.86 4.37 -10.28
N ALA A 107 -12.94 3.20 -10.93
CA ALA A 107 -13.76 2.09 -10.47
C ALA A 107 -13.34 1.62 -9.07
N LEU A 108 -12.04 1.55 -8.78
CA LEU A 108 -11.53 1.24 -7.44
C LEU A 108 -11.87 2.33 -6.42
N ILE A 109 -11.74 3.60 -6.78
CA ILE A 109 -12.12 4.72 -5.91
C ILE A 109 -13.62 4.69 -5.59
N GLU A 110 -14.47 4.46 -6.60
CA GLU A 110 -15.92 4.34 -6.43
C GLU A 110 -16.30 3.13 -5.55
N GLN A 111 -15.64 1.99 -5.76
CA GLN A 111 -15.88 0.76 -5.02
C GLN A 111 -15.50 0.89 -3.53
N TYR A 112 -14.32 1.44 -3.25
CA TYR A 112 -13.76 1.42 -1.90
C TYR A 112 -13.94 2.73 -1.12
N ALA A 113 -14.31 3.82 -1.80
CA ALA A 113 -14.39 5.17 -1.24
C ALA A 113 -13.21 5.50 -0.30
N PRO A 114 -11.94 5.49 -0.79
CA PRO A 114 -10.76 5.56 0.07
C PRO A 114 -10.71 6.82 0.93
N CYS A 115 -10.11 6.73 2.13
CA CYS A 115 -10.08 7.86 3.06
C CYS A 115 -9.45 9.14 2.52
N PHE A 116 -8.44 9.02 1.65
CA PHE A 116 -7.59 10.15 1.26
C PHE A 116 -7.53 10.40 -0.25
N ASN A 117 -8.36 9.71 -1.04
CA ASN A 117 -8.63 10.16 -2.40
C ASN A 117 -9.66 11.28 -2.30
N ASP A 118 -9.24 12.54 -2.42
CA ASP A 118 -10.16 13.70 -2.41
C ASP A 118 -10.73 13.97 -3.81
N ALA A 119 -9.92 13.72 -4.84
CA ALA A 119 -10.36 13.81 -6.23
C ALA A 119 -11.12 12.54 -6.63
N LEU A 120 -12.20 12.71 -7.39
CA LEU A 120 -13.05 11.62 -7.93
C LEU A 120 -13.72 10.74 -6.86
N ASN A 121 -13.74 11.19 -5.60
CA ASN A 121 -14.37 10.50 -4.49
C ASN A 121 -15.33 11.46 -3.77
N PRO A 122 -16.62 11.45 -4.11
CA PRO A 122 -17.56 12.41 -3.54
C PRO A 122 -17.86 12.17 -2.06
N ARG A 123 -17.56 10.96 -1.55
CA ARG A 123 -17.84 10.57 -0.17
C ARG A 123 -16.72 9.68 0.39
N PRO A 124 -15.53 10.25 0.68
CA PRO A 124 -14.44 9.49 1.28
C PRO A 124 -14.85 8.82 2.58
N SER A 125 -14.45 7.57 2.77
CA SER A 125 -14.67 6.86 4.02
C SER A 125 -13.94 7.58 5.15
N PRO A 126 -14.56 7.73 6.34
CA PRO A 126 -13.90 8.38 7.45
C PRO A 126 -12.66 7.58 7.87
N LEU A 127 -11.58 8.28 8.21
CA LEU A 127 -10.40 7.65 8.77
C LEU A 127 -10.76 7.01 10.13
N PRO A 128 -10.49 5.72 10.36
CA PRO A 128 -10.77 5.08 11.64
C PRO A 128 -10.07 5.79 12.81
N ALA A 129 -10.78 5.99 13.92
CA ALA A 129 -10.30 6.76 15.08
C ALA A 129 -8.99 6.24 15.71
N ARG A 130 -8.61 4.98 15.45
CA ARG A 130 -7.34 4.38 15.87
C ARG A 130 -6.13 4.96 15.12
N TYR A 131 -6.33 5.62 13.99
CA TYR A 131 -5.28 6.21 13.17
C TYR A 131 -5.24 7.72 13.32
N VAL A 132 -4.04 8.26 13.21
CA VAL A 132 -3.77 9.69 13.19
C VAL A 132 -3.70 10.15 11.75
N ALA A 133 -4.42 11.23 11.42
CA ALA A 133 -4.33 11.87 10.12
C ALA A 133 -2.88 12.28 9.78
N PRO A 134 -2.50 12.35 8.49
CA PRO A 134 -1.17 12.85 8.12
C PRO A 134 -0.94 14.27 8.65
N GLY A 135 0.06 14.42 9.50
CA GLY A 135 0.37 15.67 10.20
C GLY A 135 1.86 15.98 10.24
N PRO A 136 2.28 17.06 10.93
CA PRO A 136 3.68 17.49 10.98
C PRO A 136 4.56 16.54 11.81
N THR A 137 3.98 15.86 12.81
CA THR A 137 4.71 14.98 13.73
C THR A 137 4.72 13.55 13.22
N ILE A 138 5.88 13.05 12.80
CA ILE A 138 6.08 11.62 12.54
C ILE A 138 6.37 10.89 13.85
N ARG A 139 5.85 9.66 13.97
CA ARG A 139 6.10 8.79 15.14
C ARG A 139 7.25 7.81 14.90
N CYS A 140 7.62 7.59 13.64
CA CYS A 140 8.75 6.75 13.28
C CYS A 140 10.10 7.50 13.39
N SER A 141 11.19 6.75 13.29
CA SER A 141 12.51 7.35 13.09
C SER A 141 12.59 8.09 11.74
N ARG A 142 13.35 9.18 11.67
CA ARG A 142 13.59 9.96 10.42
C ARG A 142 14.51 9.26 9.41
N SER A 143 14.77 7.96 9.56
CA SER A 143 15.70 7.20 8.74
C SER A 143 15.01 6.02 8.06
N LEU A 144 15.16 5.94 6.75
CA LEU A 144 14.68 4.79 5.96
C LEU A 144 15.33 3.48 6.42
N GLY A 145 16.63 3.48 6.71
CA GLY A 145 17.33 2.28 7.15
C GLY A 145 16.76 1.72 8.46
N LYS A 146 16.36 2.60 9.39
CA LYS A 146 15.74 2.18 10.64
C LYS A 146 14.29 1.69 10.44
N LEU A 147 13.52 2.28 9.52
CA LEU A 147 12.22 1.71 9.12
C LEU A 147 12.36 0.27 8.59
N ILE A 148 13.31 0.05 7.68
CA ILE A 148 13.57 -1.28 7.10
C ILE A 148 14.03 -2.26 8.19
N SER A 149 14.87 -1.82 9.13
CA SER A 149 15.29 -2.64 10.27
C SER A 149 14.11 -3.05 11.16
N GLU A 150 13.25 -2.10 11.52
CA GLU A 150 12.05 -2.34 12.33
C GLU A 150 11.07 -3.29 11.61
N ALA A 151 10.90 -3.12 10.29
CA ALA A 151 10.11 -4.06 9.47
C ALA A 151 10.70 -5.48 9.46
N ARG A 152 12.03 -5.61 9.33
CA ARG A 152 12.73 -6.89 9.39
C ARG A 152 12.52 -7.58 10.74
N HIS A 153 12.64 -6.84 11.84
CA HIS A 153 12.39 -7.36 13.18
C HIS A 153 10.94 -7.82 13.36
N ALA A 154 9.97 -7.07 12.83
CA ALA A 154 8.56 -7.45 12.87
C ALA A 154 8.29 -8.75 12.12
N VAL A 155 8.77 -8.88 10.88
CA VAL A 155 8.62 -10.13 10.08
C VAL A 155 9.25 -11.33 10.78
N GLN A 156 10.44 -11.17 11.36
CA GLN A 156 11.08 -12.24 12.13
C GLN A 156 10.28 -12.62 13.38
N ALA A 157 9.69 -11.65 14.08
CA ALA A 157 8.85 -11.90 15.24
C ALA A 157 7.58 -12.68 14.87
N ASP A 158 6.95 -12.33 13.74
CA ASP A 158 5.77 -13.03 13.25
C ASP A 158 6.09 -14.47 12.84
N ARG A 159 7.20 -14.70 12.13
CA ARG A 159 7.67 -16.05 11.79
C ARG A 159 7.91 -16.90 13.04
N ARG A 160 8.55 -16.33 14.07
CA ARG A 160 8.74 -17.03 15.35
C ARG A 160 7.42 -17.36 16.04
N LYS A 161 6.43 -16.47 15.95
CA LYS A 161 5.11 -16.69 16.54
C LYS A 161 4.34 -17.78 15.79
N ALA A 162 4.38 -17.78 14.46
CA ALA A 162 3.76 -18.81 13.63
C ALA A 162 4.33 -20.20 13.93
N TRP A 163 5.67 -20.32 13.95
CA TRP A 163 6.33 -21.59 14.29
C TRP A 163 5.95 -22.12 15.68
N ARG A 164 5.77 -21.25 16.67
CA ARG A 164 5.31 -21.64 18.01
C ARG A 164 3.86 -22.07 18.07
N ALA A 165 3.02 -21.66 17.12
CA ALA A 165 1.61 -22.04 17.06
C ALA A 165 1.39 -23.37 16.32
N GLU A 166 2.40 -23.85 15.60
CA GLU A 166 2.40 -25.13 14.88
C GLU A 166 2.98 -26.29 15.72
N LEU A 167 3.52 -26.00 16.91
CA LEU A 167 3.96 -26.95 17.94
C LEU A 167 2.84 -27.23 18.94
#